data_AF-A0AAD9W1G9-F1
#
_entry.id   AF-A0AAD9W1G9-F1
#
_cell.length_a   1.000
_cell.length_b   1.000
_cell.length_c   1.000
_cell.angle_alpha   90.00
_cell.angle_beta   90.00
_cell.angle_gamma   90.00
#
_symmetry.space_group_name_H-M   'P 1'
#
loop_
_entity.id
_entity.type
_entity.pdbx_description
1 polymer ?
#
loop_
_entity_poly.entity_id
_entity_poly.type
_entity_poly.pdbx_seq_one_letter_code
_entity_poly.pdbx_strand_id
1 'polypeptide(L)'
;MHIPLFWLSFTLCLSRLTPVSAGLYPDDAVDRLAAAGLNNLGHYLSNQSSSTQCTLETAVERKEWSDLGLSEREDYINAVLCLQSLPSRHDSAKVPGAKSRFDDFVAVHIAMTFSVHGTASFLGWHRVYLWLYEKALRDECGYKGYQPYNNWARYASDPIKSPIFNGNATSLSGNGAKYPYDGVVVGFGPSGLIPADEGGGCVTDGPFRKQDRLLLAQLPSMYQPIPKLTVWAITLVSFNDQPHGLCPAT
;
A
#
# COMPACT_ATOMS: atom_id res chain seq x y z
N MET A 1 67.64 -18.79 -31.63
CA MET A 1 66.37 -19.54 -31.81
C MET A 1 65.66 -19.53 -30.47
N HIS A 2 64.82 -18.54 -30.21
CA HIS A 2 64.11 -18.36 -28.94
C HIS A 2 62.61 -18.49 -29.18
N ILE A 3 61.99 -19.47 -28.53
CA ILE A 3 60.55 -19.69 -28.50
C ILE A 3 60.05 -19.02 -27.21
N PRO A 4 59.19 -17.99 -27.26
CA PRO A 4 58.55 -17.49 -26.04
C PRO A 4 57.29 -18.32 -25.77
N LEU A 5 57.21 -18.85 -24.55
CA LEU A 5 56.00 -19.43 -23.98
C LEU A 5 54.94 -18.33 -23.80
N PHE A 6 53.89 -18.36 -24.62
CA PHE A 6 52.65 -17.64 -24.33
C PHE A 6 51.86 -18.41 -23.27
N TRP A 7 51.88 -17.92 -22.04
CA TRP A 7 50.94 -18.31 -21.00
C TRP A 7 49.58 -17.68 -21.30
N LEU A 8 48.61 -18.52 -21.65
CA LEU A 8 47.18 -18.20 -21.68
C LEU A 8 46.72 -17.80 -20.28
N SER A 9 46.53 -16.51 -20.04
CA SER A 9 45.78 -16.03 -18.89
C SER A 9 44.28 -16.15 -19.19
N PHE A 10 43.71 -17.32 -18.91
CA PHE A 10 42.26 -17.49 -18.78
C PHE A 10 41.81 -16.71 -17.55
N THR A 11 41.43 -15.45 -17.74
CA THR A 11 40.75 -14.68 -16.70
C THR A 11 39.31 -15.18 -16.66
N LEU A 12 39.02 -16.08 -15.70
CA LEU A 12 37.65 -16.40 -15.36
C LEU A 12 36.96 -15.12 -14.90
N CYS A 13 36.10 -14.57 -15.76
CA CYS A 13 35.11 -13.59 -15.36
C CYS A 13 34.08 -14.32 -14.50
N LEU A 14 34.37 -14.48 -13.20
CA LEU A 14 33.32 -14.73 -12.22
C LEU A 14 32.47 -13.46 -12.17
N SER A 15 31.42 -13.43 -12.98
CA SER A 15 30.24 -12.61 -12.68
C SER A 15 29.84 -12.96 -11.25
N ARG A 16 30.00 -11.99 -10.35
CA ARG A 16 29.40 -12.05 -9.02
C ARG A 16 27.91 -12.20 -9.22
N LEU A 17 27.41 -13.43 -9.14
CA LEU A 17 26.04 -13.68 -8.74
C LEU A 17 25.98 -13.11 -7.31
N THR A 18 25.59 -11.85 -7.19
CA THR A 18 25.03 -11.37 -5.94
C THR A 18 23.93 -12.37 -5.60
N PRO A 19 23.95 -13.00 -4.42
CA PRO A 19 22.81 -13.80 -4.03
C PRO A 19 21.61 -12.88 -4.13
N VAL A 20 20.64 -13.26 -4.98
CA VAL A 20 19.27 -12.79 -4.82
C VAL A 20 19.02 -12.93 -3.34
N SER A 21 18.73 -11.81 -2.67
CA SER A 21 18.33 -11.82 -1.27
C SER A 21 17.28 -12.91 -1.15
N ALA A 22 17.63 -14.07 -0.60
CA ALA A 22 16.65 -15.06 -0.23
C ALA A 22 15.77 -14.30 0.74
N GLY A 23 14.55 -13.96 0.30
CA GLY A 23 13.64 -13.18 1.10
C GLY A 23 13.52 -13.83 2.48
N LEU A 24 13.06 -13.06 3.47
CA LEU A 24 12.75 -13.61 4.80
C LEU A 24 11.74 -14.77 4.74
N TYR A 25 11.12 -15.01 3.58
CA TYR A 25 10.10 -15.99 3.30
C TYR A 25 10.54 -16.94 2.16
N PRO A 26 10.25 -18.24 2.28
CA PRO A 26 10.51 -19.20 1.20
C PRO A 26 9.59 -18.97 0.01
N ASP A 27 10.10 -19.19 -1.20
CA ASP A 27 9.35 -19.07 -2.44
C ASP A 27 8.07 -19.94 -2.45
N ASP A 28 6.94 -19.30 -2.70
CA ASP A 28 5.64 -19.98 -2.80
C ASP A 28 5.16 -20.13 -4.25
N ALA A 29 3.93 -20.63 -4.41
CA ALA A 29 3.33 -20.83 -5.74
C ALA A 29 3.05 -19.51 -6.49
N VAL A 30 2.77 -18.43 -5.75
CA VAL A 30 2.52 -17.10 -6.30
C VAL A 30 3.84 -16.46 -6.73
N ASP A 31 4.93 -16.66 -5.98
CA ASP A 31 6.27 -16.19 -6.38
C ASP A 31 6.72 -16.85 -7.69
N ARG A 32 6.51 -18.17 -7.83
CA ARG A 32 6.78 -18.89 -9.09
C ARG A 32 5.94 -18.38 -10.24
N LEU A 33 4.66 -18.05 -10.00
CA LEU A 33 3.77 -17.48 -11.01
C LEU A 33 4.22 -16.07 -11.42
N ALA A 34 4.65 -15.24 -10.46
CA ALA A 34 5.18 -13.90 -10.73
C ALA A 34 6.46 -13.98 -11.58
N ALA A 35 7.39 -14.88 -11.26
CA ALA A 35 8.60 -15.11 -12.04
C ALA A 35 8.29 -15.58 -13.47
N ALA A 36 7.35 -16.52 -13.63
CA ALA A 36 6.90 -16.96 -14.95
C ALA A 36 6.25 -15.81 -15.74
N GLY A 37 5.46 -14.96 -15.06
CA GLY A 37 4.85 -13.77 -15.64
C GLY A 37 5.89 -12.77 -16.15
N LEU A 38 6.96 -12.51 -15.38
CA LEU A 38 8.05 -11.63 -15.78
C LEU A 38 8.82 -12.19 -16.99
N ASN A 39 9.07 -13.51 -17.02
CA ASN A 39 9.70 -14.15 -18.17
C ASN A 39 8.83 -14.04 -19.44
N ASN A 40 7.52 -14.28 -19.32
CA ASN A 40 6.58 -14.12 -20.43
C ASN A 40 6.51 -12.68 -20.93
N LEU A 41 6.59 -11.70 -20.02
CA LEU A 41 6.67 -10.29 -20.39
C LEU A 41 7.96 -9.98 -21.16
N GLY A 42 9.10 -10.53 -20.75
CA GLY A 42 10.36 -10.40 -21.47
C GLY A 42 10.30 -10.95 -22.89
N HIS A 43 9.74 -12.16 -23.07
CA HIS A 43 9.51 -12.74 -24.39
C HIS A 43 8.55 -11.92 -25.25
N TYR A 44 7.52 -11.32 -24.65
CA TYR A 44 6.60 -10.45 -25.38
C TYR A 44 7.34 -9.19 -25.86
N LEU A 45 8.04 -8.50 -24.96
CA LEU A 45 8.75 -7.24 -25.26
C LEU A 45 9.88 -7.42 -26.27
N SER A 46 10.60 -8.55 -26.26
CA SER A 46 11.66 -8.82 -27.26
C SER A 46 11.12 -8.94 -28.69
N ASN A 47 9.82 -9.18 -28.85
CA ASN A 47 9.14 -9.29 -30.14
C ASN A 47 8.38 -8.01 -30.54
N GLN A 48 8.42 -6.95 -29.73
CA GLN A 48 7.79 -5.67 -30.06
C GLN A 48 8.82 -4.67 -30.62
N SER A 49 8.52 -4.07 -31.78
CA SER A 49 9.38 -3.04 -32.41
C SER A 49 9.24 -1.64 -31.79
N SER A 50 8.67 -1.53 -30.58
CA SER A 50 8.33 -0.26 -29.96
C SER A 50 9.48 0.27 -29.09
N SER A 51 10.07 1.40 -29.49
CA SER A 51 11.03 2.14 -28.67
C SER A 51 10.30 2.90 -27.56
N THR A 52 9.84 2.19 -26.53
CA THR A 52 9.33 2.86 -25.33
C THR A 52 10.50 3.21 -24.41
N GLN A 53 10.37 4.29 -23.63
CA GLN A 53 11.35 4.65 -22.60
C GLN A 53 11.32 3.70 -21.39
N CYS A 54 10.35 2.78 -21.31
CA CYS A 54 10.20 1.82 -20.22
C CYS A 54 10.60 0.42 -20.68
N THR A 55 11.75 -0.05 -20.20
CA THR A 55 12.26 -1.40 -20.45
C THR A 55 12.22 -2.25 -19.18
N LEU A 56 12.46 -3.56 -19.26
CA LEU A 56 12.54 -4.39 -18.05
C LEU A 56 13.68 -3.96 -17.12
N GLU A 57 14.77 -3.45 -17.69
CA GLU A 57 15.97 -3.01 -16.96
C GLU A 57 15.79 -1.65 -16.30
N THR A 58 14.86 -0.83 -16.80
CA THR A 58 14.59 0.52 -16.31
C THR A 58 13.28 0.63 -15.54
N ALA A 59 12.43 -0.41 -15.61
CA ALA A 59 11.20 -0.49 -14.86
C ALA A 59 11.48 -0.48 -13.35
N VAL A 60 10.58 0.16 -12.62
CA VAL A 60 10.67 0.23 -11.16
C VAL A 60 10.14 -1.05 -10.53
N GLU A 61 10.87 -1.56 -9.54
CA GLU A 61 10.43 -2.71 -8.76
C GLU A 61 9.74 -2.22 -7.48
N ARG A 62 8.49 -2.67 -7.28
CA ARG A 62 7.78 -2.50 -6.01
C ARG A 62 8.03 -3.75 -5.18
N LYS A 63 8.37 -3.56 -3.90
CA LYS A 63 8.76 -4.63 -2.98
C LYS A 63 7.67 -4.93 -1.95
N GLU A 64 7.66 -6.16 -1.46
CA GLU A 64 6.86 -6.54 -0.31
C GLU A 64 7.37 -5.80 0.93
N TRP A 65 6.48 -5.39 1.84
CA TRP A 65 6.84 -4.61 3.02
C TRP A 65 7.92 -5.28 3.88
N SER A 66 7.85 -6.59 4.03
CA SER A 66 8.79 -7.36 4.85
C SER A 66 10.15 -7.53 4.18
N ASP A 67 10.20 -7.38 2.85
CA ASP A 67 11.42 -7.40 2.05
C ASP A 67 12.10 -6.02 1.99
N LEU A 68 11.44 -4.96 2.46
CA LEU A 68 12.08 -3.66 2.74
C LEU A 68 12.97 -3.74 3.98
N GLY A 69 14.13 -3.11 3.91
CA GLY A 69 14.96 -2.81 5.07
C GLY A 69 14.26 -1.83 6.03
N LEU A 70 14.68 -1.82 7.30
CA LEU A 70 14.05 -0.98 8.32
C LEU A 70 14.07 0.50 7.94
N SER A 71 15.17 1.01 7.40
CA SER A 71 15.27 2.40 6.93
C SER A 71 14.35 2.68 5.74
N GLU A 72 14.17 1.74 4.81
CA GLU A 72 13.25 1.91 3.67
C GLU A 72 11.79 2.02 4.17
N ARG A 73 11.43 1.28 5.23
CA ARG A 73 10.11 1.40 5.86
C ARG A 73 9.94 2.74 6.56
N GLU A 74 10.94 3.19 7.31
CA GLU A 74 10.94 4.49 7.97
C GLU A 74 10.82 5.62 6.95
N ASP A 75 11.56 5.56 5.83
CA ASP A 75 11.47 6.55 4.75
C ASP A 75 10.06 6.62 4.15
N TYR A 76 9.41 5.47 3.94
CA TYR A 76 8.02 5.45 3.48
C TYR A 76 7.06 6.06 4.53
N ILE A 77 7.20 5.67 5.80
CA ILE A 77 6.38 6.19 6.90
C ILE A 77 6.51 7.72 7.01
N ASN A 78 7.74 8.22 6.97
CA ASN A 78 8.04 9.65 7.02
C ASN A 78 7.42 10.40 5.83
N ALA A 79 7.43 9.82 4.64
CA ALA A 79 6.78 10.41 3.47
C ALA A 79 5.25 10.48 3.62
N VAL A 80 4.63 9.44 4.19
CA VAL A 80 3.18 9.43 4.48
C VAL A 80 2.84 10.49 5.53
N LEU A 81 3.60 10.56 6.62
CA LEU A 81 3.43 11.59 7.65
C LEU A 81 3.62 13.00 7.08
N CYS A 82 4.56 13.18 6.15
CA CYS A 82 4.72 14.42 5.42
C CYS A 82 3.46 14.77 4.61
N LEU A 83 2.88 13.84 3.83
CA LEU A 83 1.63 14.11 3.10
C LEU A 83 0.47 14.48 4.03
N GLN A 84 0.45 13.95 5.25
CA GLN A 84 -0.53 14.31 6.26
C GLN A 84 -0.29 15.70 6.87
N SER A 85 0.93 16.21 6.81
CA SER A 85 1.27 17.56 7.27
C SER A 85 1.08 18.65 6.22
N LEU A 86 1.16 18.31 4.92
CA LEU A 86 0.97 19.26 3.84
C LEU A 86 -0.50 19.66 3.71
N PRO A 87 -0.84 20.94 3.44
CA PRO A 87 -2.23 21.38 3.34
C PRO A 87 -2.95 20.77 2.13
N SER A 88 -4.23 20.46 2.30
CA SER A 88 -5.12 20.04 1.21
C SER A 88 -5.07 21.03 0.03
N ARG A 89 -5.17 20.52 -1.21
CA ARG A 89 -5.33 21.32 -2.43
C ARG A 89 -6.80 21.50 -2.82
N HIS A 90 -7.73 20.86 -2.13
CA HIS A 90 -9.14 21.09 -2.39
C HIS A 90 -9.58 22.47 -1.90
N ASP A 91 -10.58 23.04 -2.57
CA ASP A 91 -11.29 24.21 -2.08
C ASP A 91 -12.00 23.83 -0.77
N SER A 92 -11.59 24.45 0.34
CA SER A 92 -12.14 24.17 1.67
C SER A 92 -13.64 24.45 1.78
N ALA A 93 -14.20 25.29 0.91
CA ALA A 93 -15.64 25.49 0.84
C ALA A 93 -16.38 24.29 0.22
N LYS A 94 -15.71 23.52 -0.65
CA LYS A 94 -16.28 22.36 -1.35
C LYS A 94 -15.99 21.04 -0.63
N VAL A 95 -14.80 20.91 -0.04
CA VAL A 95 -14.35 19.70 0.66
C VAL A 95 -13.84 20.08 2.06
N PRO A 96 -14.74 20.55 2.97
CA PRO A 96 -14.33 21.12 4.25
C PRO A 96 -13.62 20.13 5.18
N GLY A 97 -13.87 18.82 5.01
CA GLY A 97 -13.23 17.75 5.78
C GLY A 97 -11.79 17.45 5.36
N ALA A 98 -11.36 17.83 4.15
CA ALA A 98 -9.98 17.61 3.71
C ALA A 98 -9.07 18.69 4.30
N LYS A 99 -8.13 18.28 5.17
CA LYS A 99 -7.19 19.19 5.82
C LYS A 99 -5.76 19.03 5.30
N SER A 100 -5.43 17.82 4.84
CA SER A 100 -4.11 17.48 4.35
C SER A 100 -4.08 17.04 2.88
N ARG A 101 -2.88 16.97 2.28
CA ARG A 101 -2.68 16.35 0.96
C ARG A 101 -3.05 14.87 0.97
N PHE A 102 -2.81 14.18 2.07
CA PHE A 102 -3.29 12.81 2.26
C PHE A 102 -4.82 12.74 2.18
N ASP A 103 -5.51 13.71 2.80
CA ASP A 103 -6.97 13.78 2.77
C ASP A 103 -7.56 14.01 1.37
N ASP A 104 -6.82 14.67 0.48
CA ASP A 104 -7.25 14.84 -0.92
C ASP A 104 -7.43 13.49 -1.63
N PHE A 105 -6.50 12.56 -1.40
CA PHE A 105 -6.61 11.20 -1.95
C PHE A 105 -7.81 10.46 -1.38
N VAL A 106 -8.03 10.57 -0.06
CA VAL A 106 -9.20 9.98 0.60
C VAL A 106 -10.51 10.58 0.07
N ALA A 107 -10.57 11.91 -0.09
CA ALA A 107 -11.75 12.61 -0.60
C ALA A 107 -12.10 12.19 -2.03
N VAL A 108 -11.10 12.09 -2.91
CA VAL A 108 -11.29 11.59 -4.28
C VAL A 108 -11.78 10.15 -4.29
N HIS A 109 -11.22 9.28 -3.45
CA HIS A 109 -11.67 7.89 -3.35
C HIS A 109 -13.12 7.79 -2.87
N ILE A 110 -13.50 8.57 -1.84
CA ILE A 110 -14.88 8.66 -1.36
C ILE A 110 -15.81 9.11 -2.50
N ALA A 111 -15.46 10.20 -3.19
CA ALA A 111 -16.29 10.75 -4.26
C ALA A 111 -16.48 9.79 -5.44
N MET A 112 -15.49 8.95 -5.74
CA MET A 112 -15.50 8.03 -6.88
C MET A 112 -15.95 6.61 -6.54
N THR A 113 -16.17 6.28 -5.26
CA THR A 113 -16.35 4.90 -4.76
C THR A 113 -17.31 4.07 -5.61
N PHE A 114 -18.51 4.58 -5.92
CA PHE A 114 -19.53 3.85 -6.68
C PHE A 114 -19.24 3.69 -8.18
N SER A 115 -18.34 4.50 -8.74
CA SER A 115 -17.95 4.39 -10.15
C SER A 115 -16.73 3.48 -10.34
N VAL A 116 -15.98 3.21 -9.27
CA VAL A 116 -14.70 2.50 -9.34
C VAL A 116 -14.73 1.13 -8.69
N HIS A 117 -15.74 0.77 -7.90
CA HIS A 117 -15.88 -0.56 -7.30
C HIS A 117 -16.95 -1.40 -8.03
N GLY A 118 -16.63 -2.67 -8.31
CA GLY A 118 -17.54 -3.55 -9.05
C GLY A 118 -17.74 -3.17 -10.53
N THR A 119 -16.86 -2.31 -11.07
CA THR A 119 -16.95 -1.81 -12.45
C THR A 119 -15.74 -2.24 -13.28
N ALA A 120 -15.85 -2.11 -14.61
CA ALA A 120 -14.74 -2.35 -15.54
C ALA A 120 -13.53 -1.43 -15.26
N SER A 121 -13.73 -0.28 -14.61
CA SER A 121 -12.67 0.66 -14.29
C SER A 121 -11.88 0.28 -13.04
N PHE A 122 -12.34 -0.69 -12.23
CA PHE A 122 -11.77 -1.01 -10.91
C PHE A 122 -10.24 -1.16 -10.94
N LEU A 123 -9.72 -2.08 -11.75
CA LEU A 123 -8.27 -2.35 -11.79
C LEU A 123 -7.46 -1.18 -12.35
N GLY A 124 -7.95 -0.55 -13.42
CA GLY A 124 -7.27 0.57 -14.07
C GLY A 124 -7.23 1.82 -13.19
N TRP A 125 -8.35 2.17 -12.57
CA TRP A 125 -8.47 3.32 -11.69
C TRP A 125 -7.56 3.17 -10.46
N HIS A 126 -7.58 2.03 -9.77
CA HIS A 126 -6.74 1.81 -8.59
C HIS A 126 -5.25 1.80 -8.93
N ARG A 127 -4.87 1.27 -10.11
CA ARG A 127 -3.48 1.32 -10.60
C ARG A 127 -3.00 2.76 -10.76
N VAL A 128 -3.79 3.61 -11.39
CA VAL A 128 -3.46 5.04 -11.58
C VAL A 128 -3.50 5.80 -10.25
N TYR A 129 -4.49 5.52 -9.40
CA TYR A 129 -4.63 6.13 -8.08
C TYR A 129 -3.38 5.88 -7.21
N LEU A 130 -2.92 4.62 -7.12
CA LEU A 130 -1.69 4.28 -6.38
C LEU A 130 -0.44 4.90 -7.02
N TRP A 131 -0.37 4.99 -8.35
CA TRP A 131 0.74 5.66 -9.03
C TRP A 131 0.77 7.17 -8.74
N LEU A 132 -0.38 7.84 -8.71
CA LEU A 132 -0.47 9.26 -8.34
C LEU A 132 -0.13 9.49 -6.86
N TYR A 133 -0.53 8.57 -5.98
CA TYR A 133 -0.16 8.62 -4.56
C TYR A 133 1.34 8.45 -4.36
N GLU A 134 1.95 7.45 -5.01
CA GLU A 134 3.41 7.26 -5.04
C GLU A 134 4.13 8.50 -5.56
N LYS A 135 3.62 9.09 -6.65
CA LYS A 135 4.17 10.33 -7.19
C LYS A 135 4.11 11.48 -6.17
N ALA A 136 3.00 11.65 -5.45
CA ALA A 136 2.89 12.68 -4.43
C ALA A 136 3.90 12.47 -3.27
N LEU A 137 4.08 11.23 -2.82
CA LEU A 137 5.12 10.90 -1.82
C LEU A 137 6.52 11.31 -2.30
N ARG A 138 6.84 11.05 -3.57
CA ARG A 138 8.16 11.31 -4.15
C ARG A 138 8.40 12.80 -4.45
N ASP A 139 7.44 13.43 -5.12
CA ASP A 139 7.57 14.79 -5.63
C ASP A 139 7.33 15.85 -4.55
N GLU A 140 6.41 15.60 -3.61
CA GLU A 140 6.01 16.58 -2.58
C GLU A 140 6.71 16.33 -1.24
N CYS A 141 7.08 15.08 -0.94
CA CYS A 141 7.67 14.67 0.33
C CYS A 141 9.07 14.07 0.20
N GLY A 142 9.66 14.10 -1.00
CA GLY A 142 11.06 13.70 -1.22
C GLY A 142 11.34 12.20 -1.10
N TYR A 143 10.31 11.36 -0.99
CA TYR A 143 10.46 9.90 -0.91
C TYR A 143 11.26 9.37 -2.10
N LYS A 144 12.26 8.52 -1.84
CA LYS A 144 13.14 7.95 -2.88
C LYS A 144 12.78 6.52 -3.26
N GLY A 145 12.05 5.81 -2.40
CA GLY A 145 11.52 4.49 -2.68
C GLY A 145 10.26 4.50 -3.53
N TYR A 146 9.69 3.32 -3.76
CA TYR A 146 8.43 3.13 -4.50
C TYR A 146 7.35 2.56 -3.57
N GLN A 147 6.10 2.52 -4.05
CA GLN A 147 4.98 2.02 -3.26
C GLN A 147 5.23 0.55 -2.83
N PRO A 148 5.31 0.25 -1.53
CA PRO A 148 5.36 -1.13 -1.08
C PRO A 148 4.00 -1.82 -1.18
N TYR A 149 4.02 -3.15 -1.22
CA TYR A 149 2.82 -3.99 -1.13
C TYR A 149 2.86 -4.91 0.10
N ASN A 150 1.69 -5.37 0.53
CA ASN A 150 1.55 -6.36 1.59
C ASN A 150 1.20 -7.71 0.96
N ASN A 151 2.04 -8.73 1.12
CA ASN A 151 1.66 -10.09 0.76
C ASN A 151 0.86 -10.72 1.91
N TRP A 152 -0.47 -10.62 1.82
CA TRP A 152 -1.39 -11.04 2.89
C TRP A 152 -1.22 -12.51 3.29
N ALA A 153 -0.80 -13.38 2.35
CA ALA A 153 -0.64 -14.80 2.60
C ALA A 153 0.47 -15.11 3.62
N ARG A 154 1.54 -14.30 3.65
CA ARG A 154 2.70 -14.50 4.56
C ARG A 154 2.31 -14.43 6.04
N TYR A 155 1.25 -13.68 6.37
CA TYR A 155 0.80 -13.43 7.75
C TYR A 155 -0.66 -13.75 7.98
N ALA A 156 -1.31 -14.51 7.09
CA ALA A 156 -2.74 -14.79 7.18
C ALA A 156 -3.15 -15.52 8.48
N SER A 157 -2.26 -16.32 9.05
CA SER A 157 -2.49 -17.04 10.31
C SER A 157 -2.34 -16.18 11.57
N ASP A 158 -1.57 -15.08 11.49
CA ASP A 158 -1.32 -14.18 12.61
C ASP A 158 -1.01 -12.77 12.09
N PRO A 159 -2.03 -12.02 11.62
CA PRO A 159 -1.84 -10.72 10.98
C PRO A 159 -1.31 -9.65 11.93
N ILE A 160 -1.56 -9.79 13.24
CA ILE A 160 -1.08 -8.85 14.28
C ILE A 160 0.44 -8.90 14.39
N LYS A 161 1.07 -10.04 14.09
CA LYS A 161 2.54 -10.16 14.06
C LYS A 161 3.17 -9.74 12.74
N SER A 162 2.39 -9.32 11.75
CA SER A 162 2.94 -8.84 10.48
C SER A 162 3.82 -7.60 10.68
N PRO A 163 4.99 -7.48 10.04
CA PRO A 163 5.85 -6.30 10.13
C PRO A 163 5.18 -5.00 9.69
N ILE A 164 4.07 -5.08 8.95
CA ILE A 164 3.28 -3.91 8.55
C ILE A 164 2.28 -3.47 9.62
N PHE A 165 1.90 -4.35 10.57
CA PHE A 165 0.85 -4.10 11.58
C PHE A 165 1.25 -4.42 13.03
N ASN A 166 2.55 -4.61 13.32
CA ASN A 166 3.02 -5.03 14.64
C ASN A 166 3.19 -3.90 15.67
N GLY A 167 2.85 -2.64 15.33
CA GLY A 167 2.91 -1.50 16.26
C GLY A 167 4.29 -0.89 16.49
N ASN A 168 5.36 -1.44 15.92
CA ASN A 168 6.70 -0.87 16.08
C ASN A 168 6.90 0.40 15.23
N ALA A 169 8.04 1.09 15.40
CA ALA A 169 8.36 2.33 14.67
C ALA A 169 8.45 2.18 13.15
N THR A 170 8.64 0.96 12.64
CA THR A 170 8.76 0.61 11.22
C THR A 170 7.53 -0.09 10.66
N SER A 171 6.39 0.03 11.34
CA SER A 171 5.09 -0.53 10.93
C SER A 171 4.14 0.59 10.52
N LEU A 172 3.05 0.26 9.84
CA LEU A 172 1.91 1.16 9.66
C LEU A 172 1.04 1.20 10.92
N SER A 173 1.70 1.28 12.08
CA SER A 173 1.14 1.18 13.43
C SER A 173 0.62 -0.22 13.78
N GLY A 174 -0.04 -0.31 14.93
CA GLY A 174 -0.45 -1.58 15.52
C GLY A 174 -1.96 -1.78 15.53
N ASN A 175 -2.40 -2.64 16.44
CA ASN A 175 -3.81 -2.87 16.68
C ASN A 175 -4.47 -1.66 17.39
N GLY A 176 -5.78 -1.58 17.25
CA GLY A 176 -6.61 -0.68 18.05
C GLY A 176 -6.73 -1.13 19.49
N ALA A 177 -7.06 -0.21 20.39
CA ALA A 177 -7.50 -0.54 21.73
C ALA A 177 -8.72 -1.47 21.65
N LYS A 178 -8.79 -2.45 22.56
CA LYS A 178 -9.92 -3.39 22.60
C LYS A 178 -11.23 -2.63 22.82
N TYR A 179 -12.19 -2.84 21.94
CA TYR A 179 -13.51 -2.24 22.01
C TYR A 179 -14.58 -3.33 21.86
N PRO A 180 -15.66 -3.33 22.67
CA PRO A 180 -16.72 -4.32 22.53
C PRO A 180 -17.62 -4.01 21.32
N TYR A 181 -17.66 -4.92 20.35
CA TYR A 181 -18.59 -4.90 19.21
C TYR A 181 -18.93 -6.33 18.79
N ASP A 182 -20.02 -6.52 18.03
CA ASP A 182 -20.50 -7.86 17.64
C ASP A 182 -19.78 -8.48 16.43
N GLY A 183 -18.91 -7.70 15.78
CA GLY A 183 -18.27 -8.03 14.51
C GLY A 183 -18.64 -7.05 13.39
N VAL A 184 -18.05 -7.24 12.22
CA VAL A 184 -18.29 -6.45 11.01
C VAL A 184 -19.16 -7.26 10.07
N VAL A 185 -20.36 -6.77 9.80
CA VAL A 185 -21.24 -7.36 8.78
C VAL A 185 -20.61 -7.12 7.40
N VAL A 186 -20.29 -8.21 6.71
CA VAL A 186 -19.78 -8.20 5.34
C VAL A 186 -20.82 -8.79 4.41
N GLY A 187 -21.12 -8.13 3.29
CA GLY A 187 -22.10 -8.60 2.30
C GLY A 187 -21.67 -9.84 1.52
N PHE A 188 -20.64 -10.57 1.96
CA PHE A 188 -20.04 -11.71 1.28
C PHE A 188 -19.48 -12.71 2.30
N GLY A 189 -19.36 -13.98 1.90
CA GLY A 189 -18.86 -15.08 2.74
C GLY A 189 -19.96 -15.86 3.47
N PRO A 190 -19.62 -17.00 4.10
CA PRO A 190 -20.61 -17.98 4.58
C PRO A 190 -21.49 -17.47 5.73
N SER A 191 -20.95 -16.60 6.58
CA SER A 191 -21.64 -16.01 7.75
C SER A 191 -22.17 -14.60 7.48
N GLY A 192 -21.70 -13.92 6.43
CA GLY A 192 -21.89 -12.48 6.24
C GLY A 192 -21.40 -11.62 7.42
N LEU A 193 -20.57 -12.19 8.30
CA LEU A 193 -20.10 -11.57 9.53
C LEU A 193 -18.64 -11.98 9.76
N ILE A 194 -17.77 -10.98 9.84
CA ILE A 194 -16.42 -11.12 10.40
C ILE A 194 -16.56 -10.90 11.90
N PRO A 195 -16.18 -11.86 12.76
CA PRO A 195 -16.33 -11.71 14.20
C PRO A 195 -15.48 -10.56 14.75
N ALA A 196 -15.87 -10.03 15.91
CA ALA A 196 -15.00 -9.13 16.66
C ALA A 196 -13.74 -9.85 17.13
N ASP A 197 -12.68 -9.07 17.31
CA ASP A 197 -11.36 -9.57 17.72
C ASP A 197 -10.76 -8.60 18.76
N GLU A 198 -9.45 -8.67 19.00
CA GLU A 198 -8.72 -7.92 20.04
C GLU A 198 -8.60 -6.40 19.80
N GLY A 199 -9.28 -5.84 18.79
CA GLY A 199 -9.21 -4.43 18.41
C GLY A 199 -10.55 -3.69 18.50
N GLY A 200 -10.76 -2.75 17.57
CA GLY A 200 -12.02 -2.01 17.38
C GLY A 200 -11.98 -0.55 17.80
N GLY A 201 -11.08 -0.18 18.72
CA GLY A 201 -10.83 1.20 19.15
C GLY A 201 -9.67 1.87 18.42
N CYS A 202 -9.18 2.96 19.00
CA CYS A 202 -8.07 3.75 18.47
C CYS A 202 -6.75 2.98 18.46
N VAL A 203 -5.97 3.15 17.39
CA VAL A 203 -4.60 2.61 17.28
C VAL A 203 -3.77 3.04 18.49
N THR A 204 -3.12 2.09 19.14
CA THR A 204 -2.42 2.31 20.43
C THR A 204 -0.94 2.63 20.26
N ASP A 205 -0.29 1.98 19.29
CA ASP A 205 1.16 2.04 19.09
C ASP A 205 1.55 2.41 17.67
N GLY A 206 2.80 2.86 17.51
CA GLY A 206 3.41 3.12 16.21
C GLY A 206 3.20 4.54 15.64
N PRO A 207 3.73 4.80 14.43
CA PRO A 207 3.93 6.16 13.91
C PRO A 207 2.64 6.95 13.64
N PHE A 208 1.52 6.26 13.45
CA PHE A 208 0.23 6.85 13.07
C PHE A 208 -0.78 6.87 14.22
N ARG A 209 -0.36 6.53 15.46
CA ARG A 209 -1.25 6.52 16.64
C ARG A 209 -1.86 7.88 17.00
N LYS A 210 -1.24 8.98 16.58
CA LYS A 210 -1.62 10.37 16.92
C LYS A 210 -2.37 11.10 15.79
N GLN A 211 -3.11 10.39 14.95
CA GLN A 211 -3.83 11.02 13.85
C GLN A 211 -5.21 11.54 14.27
N ASP A 212 -5.39 12.85 14.18
CA ASP A 212 -6.69 13.51 14.27
C ASP A 212 -7.47 13.26 12.96
N ARG A 213 -8.26 12.17 12.88
CA ARG A 213 -9.01 11.85 11.65
C ARG A 213 -10.31 12.67 11.55
N LEU A 214 -10.26 13.82 10.87
CA LEU A 214 -11.41 14.72 10.70
C LEU A 214 -12.35 14.37 9.52
N LEU A 215 -11.95 13.48 8.61
CA LEU A 215 -12.60 13.39 7.29
C LEU A 215 -14.04 12.84 7.27
N LEU A 216 -14.49 12.08 8.27
CA LEU A 216 -15.80 11.42 8.21
C LEU A 216 -16.92 12.20 8.91
N ALA A 217 -16.61 13.26 9.67
CA ALA A 217 -17.63 13.96 10.44
C ALA A 217 -18.48 14.97 9.63
N GLN A 218 -18.05 15.37 8.43
CA GLN A 218 -18.61 16.56 7.74
C GLN A 218 -18.73 16.41 6.22
N LEU A 219 -19.39 15.36 5.73
CA LEU A 219 -19.95 15.34 4.37
C LEU A 219 -21.50 15.31 4.40
N PRO A 220 -22.19 16.41 4.76
CA PRO A 220 -23.66 16.39 4.81
C PRO A 220 -24.34 16.55 3.43
N SER A 221 -23.61 16.72 2.32
CA SER A 221 -24.23 17.23 1.08
C SER A 221 -23.94 16.47 -0.22
N MET A 222 -23.21 15.35 -0.21
CA MET A 222 -23.10 14.47 -1.39
C MET A 222 -24.10 13.30 -1.40
N TYR A 223 -25.02 13.26 -0.43
CA TYR A 223 -26.06 12.23 -0.32
C TYR A 223 -27.31 12.65 -1.11
N GLN A 224 -27.38 12.32 -2.40
CA GLN A 224 -28.68 12.18 -3.07
C GLN A 224 -29.27 10.82 -2.65
N PRO A 225 -30.53 10.76 -2.17
CA PRO A 225 -31.09 9.53 -1.61
C PRO A 225 -31.52 8.61 -2.75
N ILE A 226 -30.82 7.49 -2.95
CA ILE A 226 -31.30 6.39 -3.80
C ILE A 226 -31.19 5.07 -3.01
N PRO A 227 -32.23 4.22 -3.01
CA PRO A 227 -32.55 3.35 -1.90
C PRO A 227 -31.76 2.05 -1.91
N LYS A 228 -31.37 1.59 -0.72
CA LYS A 228 -31.03 0.21 -0.35
C LYS A 228 -29.94 -0.43 -1.22
N LEU A 229 -28.67 -0.10 -0.99
CA LEU A 229 -27.58 -1.07 -1.11
C LEU A 229 -26.40 -0.61 -0.25
N THR A 230 -26.33 -1.14 0.96
CA THR A 230 -25.34 -0.78 1.98
C THR A 230 -24.03 -1.55 1.72
N VAL A 231 -22.91 -0.84 1.91
CA VAL A 231 -21.52 -1.34 2.13
C VAL A 231 -20.73 -1.80 0.90
N TRP A 232 -20.02 -0.84 0.27
CA TRP A 232 -18.82 -1.10 -0.54
C TRP A 232 -17.81 0.04 -0.35
N ALA A 233 -17.19 0.12 0.83
CA ALA A 233 -16.01 0.96 1.04
C ALA A 233 -15.00 0.18 1.89
N ILE A 234 -14.08 -0.54 1.25
CA ILE A 234 -12.83 -0.94 1.90
C ILE A 234 -11.91 0.28 1.82
N THR A 235 -12.16 1.25 2.69
CA THR A 235 -11.11 2.18 3.12
C THR A 235 -10.67 1.67 4.49
N LEU A 236 -9.37 1.58 4.77
CA LEU A 236 -8.80 1.27 6.09
C LEU A 236 -9.04 2.43 7.08
N VAL A 237 -10.31 2.78 7.27
CA VAL A 237 -10.81 3.68 8.31
C VAL A 237 -12.02 2.96 8.91
N SER A 238 -11.90 2.59 10.18
CA SER A 238 -12.96 1.94 10.94
C SER A 238 -14.27 2.72 10.78
N PHE A 239 -15.26 2.12 10.14
CA PHE A 239 -16.64 2.58 10.20
C PHE A 239 -17.24 1.98 11.47
N ASN A 240 -17.37 2.80 12.52
CA ASN A 240 -18.34 2.50 13.55
C ASN A 240 -18.97 3.82 14.02
N ASP A 241 -20.28 3.92 13.83
CA ASP A 241 -21.12 4.95 14.45
C ASP A 241 -21.00 4.80 15.97
N GLN A 242 -20.09 5.57 16.57
CA GLN A 242 -20.02 5.78 18.01
C GLN A 242 -19.99 7.29 18.28
N PRO A 243 -20.63 7.77 19.36
CA PRO A 243 -20.78 9.20 19.66
C PRO A 243 -19.47 9.90 20.08
N HIS A 244 -18.31 9.25 19.91
CA HIS A 244 -16.97 9.71 20.30
C HIS A 244 -15.97 9.61 19.13
N GLY A 245 -16.38 10.04 17.94
CA GLY A 245 -15.70 9.83 16.64
C GLY A 245 -14.31 10.47 16.43
N LEU A 246 -13.52 10.72 17.47
CA LEU A 246 -12.11 11.14 17.33
C LEU A 246 -11.27 10.46 18.40
N CYS A 247 -10.21 9.78 17.99
CA CYS A 247 -9.17 9.35 18.90
C CYS A 247 -8.61 10.59 19.62
N PRO A 248 -8.50 10.58 20.96
CA PRO A 248 -8.09 11.78 21.68
C PRO A 248 -6.69 12.22 21.23
N ALA A 249 -6.60 13.47 20.79
CA ALA A 249 -5.32 14.15 20.63
C ALA A 249 -4.61 14.17 21.99
N THR A 250 -3.42 13.56 22.09
CA THR A 250 -2.58 13.59 23.30
C THR A 250 -1.29 14.35 23.04
#